data_AF-A0A522A294-F1
#
_entry.id   AF-A0A522A294-F1
#
_cell.length_a   1.000
_cell.length_b   1.000
_cell.length_c   1.000
_cell.angle_alpha   90.00
_cell.angle_beta   90.00
_cell.angle_gamma   90.00
#
_symmetry.space_group_name_H-M   'P 1'
#
loop_
_entity.id
_entity.type
_entity.pdbx_description
1 polymer ?
#
loop_
_entity_poly.entity_id
_entity_poly.type
_entity_poly.pdbx_seq_one_letter_code
_entity_poly.pdbx_strand_id
1 'polypeptide(L)'
;MALTIWGMKRTDKMGVMDSDDFLAFVVSKVGQGSVTWVKNVNKAFEAISNHVGETGANDKFPYKSSGVCHVSEGKRSSTEGVSVFFTAKGGQLANIIGVGHHIGSASYELEWQVDGWDTQSKSITL
;
A
#
# COMPACT_ATOMS: atom_id res chain seq x y z
N MET A 1 0.12 7.41 -17.10
CA MET A 1 -0.51 6.09 -17.36
C MET A 1 -0.99 5.55 -16.03
N ALA A 2 -2.10 4.81 -16.01
CA ALA A 2 -2.56 4.14 -14.80
C ALA A 2 -1.56 3.03 -14.39
N LEU A 3 -1.30 2.87 -13.09
CA LEU A 3 -0.51 1.75 -12.59
C LEU A 3 -1.33 0.47 -12.60
N THR A 4 -0.67 -0.62 -12.96
CA THR A 4 -1.17 -1.97 -12.78
C THR A 4 -0.65 -2.53 -11.47
N ILE A 5 -1.53 -2.98 -10.58
CA ILE A 5 -1.10 -3.58 -9.32
C ILE A 5 -0.81 -5.07 -9.52
N TRP A 6 0.42 -5.49 -9.21
CA TRP A 6 0.87 -6.86 -9.38
C TRP A 6 1.08 -7.53 -8.02
N GLY A 7 0.62 -8.77 -7.89
CA GLY A 7 0.72 -9.51 -6.63
C GLY A 7 0.17 -10.93 -6.74
N MET A 8 0.04 -11.56 -5.58
CA MET A 8 -0.60 -12.87 -5.47
C MET A 8 -2.11 -12.70 -5.50
N LYS A 9 -2.77 -13.34 -6.46
CA LYS A 9 -4.23 -13.33 -6.62
C LYS A 9 -4.88 -14.29 -5.61
N ARG A 10 -6.21 -14.21 -5.46
CA ARG A 10 -7.00 -15.19 -4.68
C ARG A 10 -6.88 -16.64 -5.16
N THR A 11 -6.35 -16.85 -6.36
CA THR A 11 -6.13 -18.17 -6.98
C THR A 11 -4.73 -18.74 -6.72
N ASP A 12 -3.97 -18.14 -5.79
CA ASP A 12 -2.57 -18.47 -5.45
C ASP A 12 -1.60 -18.36 -6.64
N LYS A 13 -2.00 -17.61 -7.68
CA LYS A 13 -1.17 -17.30 -8.84
C LYS A 13 -0.70 -15.86 -8.79
N MET A 14 0.55 -15.63 -9.15
CA MET A 14 1.07 -14.27 -9.35
C MET A 14 0.44 -13.68 -10.63
N GLY A 15 0.01 -12.41 -10.55
CA GLY A 15 -0.59 -11.73 -11.69
C GLY A 15 -1.03 -10.31 -11.38
N VAL A 16 -1.72 -9.72 -12.36
CA VAL A 16 -2.46 -8.47 -12.18
C VAL A 16 -3.62 -8.71 -11.22
N MET A 17 -3.68 -7.90 -10.17
CA MET A 17 -4.74 -7.93 -9.17
C MET A 17 -5.88 -7.01 -9.59
N ASP A 18 -7.11 -7.52 -9.52
CA ASP A 18 -8.30 -6.67 -9.46
C ASP A 18 -8.56 -6.17 -8.03
N SER A 19 -9.64 -5.40 -7.83
CA SER A 19 -9.98 -4.85 -6.51
C SER A 19 -10.22 -5.94 -5.47
N ASP A 20 -10.80 -7.08 -5.86
CA ASP A 20 -11.08 -8.16 -4.92
C ASP A 20 -9.80 -8.93 -4.55
N ASP A 21 -8.92 -9.16 -5.53
CA ASP A 21 -7.61 -9.77 -5.30
C ASP A 21 -6.76 -8.89 -4.39
N PHE A 22 -6.80 -7.57 -4.61
CA PHE A 22 -6.13 -6.60 -3.74
C PHE A 22 -6.70 -6.61 -2.33
N LEU A 23 -8.04 -6.57 -2.17
CA LEU A 23 -8.68 -6.65 -0.86
C LEU A 23 -8.30 -7.95 -0.14
N ALA A 24 -8.38 -9.09 -0.82
CA ALA A 24 -8.00 -10.38 -0.24
C ALA A 24 -6.53 -10.42 0.15
N PHE A 25 -5.65 -9.84 -0.67
CA PHE A 25 -4.23 -9.69 -0.34
C PHE A 25 -4.06 -8.87 0.94
N VAL A 26 -4.65 -7.67 1.04
CA VAL A 26 -4.54 -6.81 2.22
C VAL A 26 -5.09 -7.51 3.46
N VAL A 27 -6.26 -8.14 3.37
CA VAL A 27 -6.85 -8.92 4.47
C VAL A 27 -5.93 -10.08 4.89
N SER A 28 -5.24 -10.74 3.96
CA SER A 28 -4.29 -11.81 4.29
C SER A 28 -3.06 -11.32 5.06
N LYS A 29 -2.74 -10.01 4.98
CA LYS A 29 -1.57 -9.40 5.60
C LYS A 29 -1.85 -8.79 6.96
N VAL A 30 -2.98 -8.09 7.09
CA VAL A 30 -3.28 -7.28 8.28
C VAL A 30 -4.61 -7.66 8.96
N GLY A 31 -5.33 -8.64 8.43
CA GLY A 31 -6.65 -9.03 8.90
C GLY A 31 -7.78 -8.19 8.30
N GLN A 32 -9.01 -8.56 8.61
CA GLN A 32 -10.21 -7.88 8.11
C GLN A 32 -10.69 -6.84 9.13
N GLY A 33 -10.84 -5.59 8.66
CA GLY A 33 -11.46 -4.50 9.43
C GLY A 33 -12.98 -4.39 9.26
N SER A 34 -13.53 -3.24 9.65
CA SER A 34 -14.95 -2.94 9.49
C SER A 34 -15.37 -2.74 8.02
N VAL A 35 -16.67 -2.60 7.76
CA VAL A 35 -17.20 -2.22 6.44
C VAL A 35 -16.61 -0.90 5.93
N THR A 36 -16.32 0.05 6.83
CA THR A 36 -15.71 1.34 6.46
C THR A 36 -14.25 1.15 6.06
N TRP A 37 -13.50 0.37 6.82
CA TRP A 37 -12.14 -0.02 6.47
C TRP A 37 -12.07 -0.70 5.09
N VAL A 38 -12.96 -1.66 4.80
CA VAL A 38 -13.02 -2.34 3.48
C VAL A 38 -13.25 -1.33 2.35
N LYS A 39 -14.13 -0.34 2.55
CA LYS A 39 -14.33 0.74 1.57
C LYS A 39 -13.06 1.56 1.35
N ASN A 40 -12.30 1.84 2.41
CA ASN A 40 -11.05 2.58 2.30
C ASN A 40 -9.95 1.76 1.61
N VAL A 41 -9.92 0.44 1.80
CA VAL A 41 -9.02 -0.46 1.03
C VAL A 41 -9.34 -0.40 -0.46
N ASN A 42 -10.61 -0.47 -0.85
CA ASN A 42 -11.00 -0.35 -2.27
C ASN A 42 -10.69 1.04 -2.86
N LYS A 43 -10.87 2.11 -2.08
CA LYS A 43 -10.42 3.44 -2.51
C LYS A 43 -8.91 3.51 -2.69
N ALA A 44 -8.14 2.85 -1.82
CA ALA A 44 -6.70 2.79 -1.96
C ALA A 44 -6.29 2.05 -3.25
N PHE A 45 -6.99 0.97 -3.60
CA PHE A 45 -6.82 0.30 -4.89
C PHE A 45 -7.03 1.26 -6.08
N GLU A 46 -8.13 2.03 -6.07
CA GLU A 46 -8.42 3.02 -7.12
C GLU A 46 -7.35 4.12 -7.16
N ALA A 47 -6.92 4.62 -6.00
CA ALA A 47 -5.90 5.66 -5.89
C ALA A 47 -4.54 5.18 -6.43
N ILE A 48 -4.12 3.95 -6.11
CA ILE A 48 -2.89 3.35 -6.64
C ILE A 48 -3.01 3.18 -8.15
N SER A 49 -4.14 2.65 -8.63
CA SER A 49 -4.36 2.42 -10.06
C SER A 49 -4.31 3.72 -10.85
N ASN A 50 -4.77 4.84 -10.28
CA ASN A 50 -4.71 6.16 -10.90
C ASN A 50 -3.41 6.92 -10.65
N HIS A 51 -2.46 6.36 -9.90
CA HIS A 51 -1.20 7.01 -9.55
C HIS A 51 -0.27 7.14 -10.75
N VAL A 52 0.59 8.16 -10.79
CA VAL A 52 1.51 8.43 -11.93
C VAL A 52 2.92 7.87 -11.70
N GLY A 53 3.07 7.00 -10.70
CA GLY A 53 4.31 6.29 -10.35
C GLY A 53 5.49 7.11 -9.79
N GLU A 54 5.67 8.38 -10.19
CA GLU A 54 6.82 9.20 -9.77
C GLU A 54 6.45 10.29 -8.76
N THR A 55 5.23 10.83 -8.82
CA THR A 55 4.78 11.89 -7.92
C THR A 55 4.58 11.35 -6.51
N GLY A 56 5.31 11.88 -5.52
CA GLY A 56 5.13 11.49 -4.11
C GLY A 56 5.92 10.25 -3.68
N ALA A 57 6.86 9.78 -4.50
CA ALA A 57 7.84 8.79 -4.08
C ALA A 57 8.74 9.37 -2.97
N ASN A 58 8.93 8.60 -1.90
CA ASN A 58 9.78 8.93 -0.78
C ASN A 58 11.12 8.18 -0.89
N ASP A 59 12.22 8.93 -0.78
CA ASP A 59 13.58 8.40 -0.88
C ASP A 59 14.23 8.09 0.47
N LYS A 60 13.56 8.38 1.58
CA LYS A 60 14.06 8.11 2.94
C LYS A 60 14.10 6.62 3.25
N PHE A 61 13.13 5.86 2.73
CA PHE A 61 13.02 4.41 2.93
C PHE A 61 12.80 3.69 1.61
N PRO A 62 13.80 3.67 0.71
CA PRO A 62 13.67 3.01 -0.59
C PRO A 62 13.59 1.49 -0.41
N TYR A 63 12.92 0.80 -1.34
CA TYR A 63 12.91 -0.66 -1.40
C TYR A 63 13.59 -1.12 -2.69
N LYS A 64 14.66 -1.93 -2.55
CA LYS A 64 15.44 -2.45 -3.68
C LYS A 64 15.83 -1.35 -4.69
N SER A 65 16.35 -0.23 -4.17
CA SER A 65 16.75 0.96 -4.94
C SER A 65 15.62 1.65 -5.72
N SER A 66 14.36 1.34 -5.39
CA SER A 66 13.19 2.02 -5.94
C SER A 66 12.58 2.92 -4.86
N GLY A 67 12.20 4.14 -5.25
CA GLY A 67 11.43 5.04 -4.39
C GLY A 67 10.09 4.41 -4.00
N VAL A 68 9.64 4.73 -2.78
CA VAL A 68 8.39 4.18 -2.23
C VAL A 68 7.30 5.24 -2.24
N CYS A 69 6.22 4.94 -2.96
CA CYS A 69 5.00 5.73 -2.94
C CYS A 69 4.07 5.21 -1.86
N HIS A 70 3.09 6.03 -1.47
CA HIS A 70 2.02 5.59 -0.60
C HIS A 70 0.71 6.29 -0.95
N VAL A 71 -0.39 5.61 -0.65
CA VAL A 71 -1.73 6.21 -0.60
C VAL A 71 -2.30 6.00 0.79
N SER A 72 -3.09 6.96 1.27
CA SER A 72 -3.77 6.85 2.55
C SER A 72 -5.23 7.22 2.37
N GLU A 73 -6.12 6.32 2.79
CA GLU A 73 -7.56 6.48 2.71
C GLU A 73 -8.20 6.36 4.08
N GLY A 74 -9.28 7.10 4.29
CA GLY A 74 -9.98 7.18 5.58
C GLY A 74 -9.44 8.28 6.50
N LYS A 75 -10.01 8.36 7.71
CA LYS A 75 -9.66 9.40 8.69
C LYS A 75 -8.28 9.10 9.28
N ARG A 76 -7.42 10.12 9.35
CA ARG A 76 -6.13 10.03 10.07
C ARG A 76 -6.34 9.69 11.54
N SER A 77 -5.41 8.93 12.09
CA SER A 77 -5.41 8.44 13.48
C SER A 77 -6.66 7.63 13.83
N SER A 78 -7.26 6.99 12.83
CA SER A 78 -8.40 6.08 13.00
C SER A 78 -8.00 4.68 12.55
N THR A 79 -8.48 3.68 13.29
CA THR A 79 -8.36 2.25 12.92
C THR A 79 -9.14 1.90 11.65
N GLU A 80 -9.98 2.80 11.15
CA GLU A 80 -10.69 2.66 9.88
C GLU A 80 -9.88 3.15 8.69
N GLY A 81 -8.77 3.86 8.92
CA GLY A 81 -7.88 4.32 7.88
C GLY A 81 -6.95 3.20 7.39
N VAL A 82 -6.58 3.25 6.11
CA VAL A 82 -5.57 2.34 5.54
C VAL A 82 -4.53 3.17 4.81
N SER A 83 -3.27 2.78 4.94
CA SER A 83 -2.14 3.31 4.20
C SER A 83 -1.43 2.16 3.51
N VAL A 84 -1.26 2.28 2.20
CA VAL A 84 -0.67 1.24 1.37
C VAL A 84 0.59 1.80 0.73
N PHE A 85 1.71 1.12 0.94
CA PHE A 85 3.03 1.48 0.46
C PHE A 85 3.41 0.59 -0.72
N PHE A 86 3.93 1.19 -1.79
CA PHE A 86 4.23 0.47 -3.01
C PHE A 86 5.40 1.08 -3.78
N THR A 87 6.14 0.26 -4.50
CA THR A 87 7.06 0.74 -5.53
C THR A 87 6.33 0.84 -6.85
N ALA A 88 6.56 1.88 -7.65
CA ALA A 88 6.03 2.01 -8.99
C ALA A 88 7.15 1.88 -10.04
N LYS A 89 7.54 0.64 -10.35
CA LYS A 89 8.66 0.39 -11.27
C LYS A 89 8.29 0.78 -12.69
N GLY A 90 9.06 1.69 -13.29
CA GLY A 90 8.87 2.16 -14.67
C GLY A 90 7.52 2.86 -14.93
N GLY A 91 6.89 3.39 -13.88
CA GLY A 91 5.63 4.14 -14.00
C GLY A 91 4.42 3.32 -14.48
N GLN A 92 4.51 1.98 -14.46
CA GLN A 92 3.48 1.09 -15.00
C GLN A 92 3.03 0.00 -14.03
N LEU A 93 3.90 -0.43 -13.10
CA LEU A 93 3.62 -1.57 -12.23
C LEU A 93 3.82 -1.22 -10.76
N ALA A 94 2.76 -1.33 -9.97
CA ALA A 94 2.76 -1.15 -8.53
C ALA A 94 2.98 -2.51 -7.82
N ASN A 95 4.06 -2.61 -7.04
CA ASN A 95 4.26 -3.73 -6.12
C ASN A 95 4.01 -3.26 -4.70
N ILE A 96 3.06 -3.89 -4.00
CA ILE A 96 2.74 -3.53 -2.61
C ILE A 96 3.83 -4.07 -1.70
N ILE A 97 4.42 -3.17 -0.91
CA ILE A 97 5.54 -3.48 -0.01
C ILE A 97 5.21 -3.28 1.45
N GLY A 98 4.09 -2.61 1.76
CA GLY A 98 3.61 -2.46 3.13
C GLY A 98 2.18 -2.00 3.21
N VAL A 99 1.58 -2.26 4.37
CA VAL A 99 0.22 -1.87 4.73
C VAL A 99 0.23 -1.41 6.19
N GLY A 100 -0.51 -0.36 6.49
CA GLY A 100 -0.64 0.17 7.83
C GLY A 100 -1.71 1.25 7.90
N HIS A 101 -1.53 2.24 8.76
CA HIS A 101 -2.44 3.38 8.88
C HIS A 101 -1.70 4.68 9.23
N HIS A 102 -2.32 5.80 8.87
CA HIS A 102 -1.76 7.14 9.04
C HIS A 102 -2.05 7.64 10.47
N ILE A 103 -1.02 7.87 11.27
CA ILE A 103 -1.16 8.21 12.70
C ILE A 103 -0.88 9.69 13.03
N GLY A 104 -0.19 10.43 12.15
CA GLY A 104 0.26 11.80 12.45
C GLY A 104 0.45 12.70 11.23
N SER A 105 1.46 13.57 11.28
CA SER A 105 1.86 14.41 10.14
C SER A 105 2.95 13.68 9.37
N ALA A 106 2.59 13.07 8.24
CA ALA A 106 3.48 12.19 7.48
C ALA A 106 4.03 11.02 8.31
N SER A 107 3.35 10.65 9.40
CA SER A 107 3.71 9.53 10.26
C SER A 107 2.72 8.39 10.11
N TYR A 108 3.24 7.17 10.04
CA TYR A 108 2.49 5.96 9.75
C TYR A 108 2.92 4.83 10.68
N GLU A 109 1.98 3.97 11.03
CA GLU A 109 2.25 2.71 11.71
C GLU A 109 2.03 1.56 10.72
N LEU A 110 3.06 0.73 10.53
CA LEU A 110 3.07 -0.43 9.64
C LEU A 110 2.55 -1.66 10.37
N GLU A 111 1.47 -2.21 9.86
CA GLU A 111 0.90 -3.47 10.33
C GLU A 111 1.58 -4.66 9.64
N TRP A 112 1.90 -4.49 8.35
CA TRP A 112 2.65 -5.44 7.55
C TRP A 112 3.65 -4.73 6.62
N GLN A 113 4.79 -5.38 6.39
CA GLN A 113 5.77 -5.00 5.37
C GLN A 113 6.42 -6.24 4.76
N VAL A 114 6.92 -6.12 3.53
CA VAL A 114 7.74 -7.16 2.90
C VAL A 114 9.09 -7.29 3.59
N ASP A 115 9.64 -8.51 3.57
CA ASP A 115 10.99 -8.76 4.07
C ASP A 115 12.02 -7.93 3.29
N GLY A 116 12.94 -7.31 4.03
CA GLY A 116 14.02 -6.50 3.47
C GLY A 116 13.63 -5.08 3.08
N TRP A 117 12.42 -4.60 3.40
CA TRP A 117 12.17 -3.15 3.42
C TRP A 117 12.65 -2.57 4.75
N ASP A 118 13.79 -1.88 4.74
CA ASP A 118 14.41 -1.36 5.95
C ASP A 118 13.81 -0.01 6.35
N THR A 119 12.86 -0.07 7.28
CA THR A 119 12.15 1.06 7.85
C THR A 119 12.66 1.44 9.25
N GLN A 120 13.65 0.70 9.79
CA GLN A 120 14.18 0.74 11.16
C GLN A 120 13.16 0.48 12.29
N SER A 121 11.88 0.78 12.09
CA SER A 121 10.80 0.51 13.02
C SER A 121 9.45 0.40 12.30
N LYS A 122 8.44 -0.13 12.99
CA LYS A 122 7.06 -0.15 12.48
C LYS A 122 6.42 1.25 12.40
N SER A 123 6.96 2.24 13.11
CA SER A 123 6.48 3.61 13.04
C SER A 123 7.41 4.43 12.15
N ILE A 124 6.96 4.79 10.95
CA ILE A 124 7.76 5.53 9.98
C ILE A 124 7.25 6.96 9.85
N THR A 125 8.17 7.88 9.52
CA THR A 125 7.83 9.25 9.12
C THR A 125 8.46 9.54 7.77
N LEU A 126 7.61 9.75 6.77
CA LEU A 126 7.98 9.99 5.38
C LEU A 126 8.35 11.45 5.15
#